data_AF-A0A9E0Z3N0-F1
#
_entry.id   AF-A0A9E0Z3N0-F1
#
_cell.length_a   1.000
_cell.length_b   1.000
_cell.length_c   1.000
_cell.angle_alpha   90.00
_cell.angle_beta   90.00
_cell.angle_gamma   90.00
#
_symmetry.space_group_name_H-M   'P 1'
#
loop_
_entity.id
_entity.type
_entity.pdbx_description
1 polymer ?
#
loop_
_entity_poly.entity_id
_entity_poly.type
_entity_poly.pdbx_seq_one_letter_code
_entity_poly.pdbx_strand_id
1 'polypeptide(L)'
;MKKIIDVLLDLLTVAFLAGAYIFQYFVKRKLGMVRWVNYKNMTLQEELPLDLLKYAALAIVVILACAVLAGIRKQGGRIEKSERIRAGVLAILAAAYAGVTVFVSAETWNAYYFVMPLLGLAVLMQILRGTAALAMSRKK
;
A
#
# COMPACT_ATOMS: atom_id res chain seq x y z
N MET A 1 11.71 -7.02 -21.47
CA MET A 1 10.96 -5.87 -20.91
C MET A 1 10.00 -6.25 -19.78
N LYS A 2 9.23 -7.35 -19.86
CA LYS A 2 8.27 -7.77 -18.81
C LYS A 2 8.89 -7.98 -17.42
N LYS A 3 9.99 -8.76 -17.32
CA LYS A 3 10.75 -8.94 -16.07
C LYS A 3 11.31 -7.63 -15.50
N ILE A 4 11.63 -6.66 -16.36
CA ILE A 4 12.19 -5.37 -15.94
C ILE A 4 11.10 -4.53 -15.26
N ILE A 5 9.89 -4.51 -15.81
CA ILE A 5 8.74 -3.81 -15.20
C ILE A 5 8.36 -4.47 -13.88
N ASP A 6 8.34 -5.80 -13.82
CA ASP A 6 8.05 -6.53 -12.58
C ASP A 6 9.09 -6.25 -11.47
N VAL A 7 10.38 -6.21 -11.83
CA VAL A 7 11.47 -5.88 -10.90
C VAL A 7 11.40 -4.41 -10.49
N LEU A 8 11.05 -3.51 -11.40
CA LEU A 8 10.87 -2.09 -11.09
C LEU A 8 9.72 -1.88 -10.10
N LEU A 9 8.58 -2.55 -10.30
CA LEU A 9 7.43 -2.50 -9.39
C LEU A 9 7.81 -3.03 -8.00
N ASP A 10 8.56 -4.14 -7.93
CA ASP A 10 9.05 -4.67 -6.65
C ASP A 10 10.00 -3.70 -5.95
N LEU A 11 10.94 -3.12 -6.69
CA LEU A 11 11.88 -2.13 -6.16
C LEU A 11 11.16 -0.88 -5.67
N LEU A 12 10.11 -0.46 -6.37
CA LEU A 12 9.27 0.66 -5.98
C LEU A 12 8.44 0.35 -4.73
N THR A 13 7.90 -0.87 -4.59
CA THR A 13 7.24 -1.32 -3.35
C THR A 13 8.22 -1.25 -2.18
N VAL A 14 9.45 -1.76 -2.35
CA VAL A 14 10.49 -1.70 -1.29
C VAL A 14 10.85 -0.25 -0.96
N ALA A 15 10.98 0.61 -1.97
CA ALA A 15 11.27 2.03 -1.78
C ALA A 15 10.16 2.75 -1.00
N PHE A 16 8.88 2.46 -1.27
CA PHE A 16 7.77 3.03 -0.51
C PHE A 16 7.71 2.54 0.94
N LEU A 17 7.98 1.25 1.18
CA LEU A 17 8.06 0.69 2.53
C LEU A 17 9.24 1.29 3.32
N ALA A 18 10.41 1.39 2.69
CA ALA A 18 11.58 2.03 3.27
C ALA A 18 11.32 3.52 3.53
N GLY A 19 10.71 4.22 2.58
CA GLY A 19 10.32 5.61 2.72
C GLY A 19 9.37 5.84 3.88
N ALA A 20 8.34 5.00 4.04
CA ALA A 20 7.42 5.03 5.16
C ALA A 20 8.14 4.88 6.51
N TYR A 21 9.05 3.90 6.61
CA TYR A 21 9.85 3.67 7.81
C TYR A 21 10.80 4.83 8.13
N ILE A 22 11.53 5.31 7.13
CA ILE A 22 12.49 6.42 7.26
C ILE A 22 11.75 7.70 7.68
N PHE A 23 10.60 7.99 7.06
CA PHE A 23 9.79 9.14 7.40
C PHE A 23 9.32 9.08 8.86
N GLN A 24 8.78 7.93 9.28
CA GLN A 24 8.36 7.75 10.67
C GLN A 24 9.53 7.90 11.66
N TYR A 25 10.70 7.36 11.31
CA TYR A 25 11.90 7.47 12.13
C TYR A 25 12.35 8.92 12.32
N PHE A 26 12.38 9.70 11.23
CA PHE A 26 12.75 11.10 11.33
C PHE A 26 11.72 11.94 12.08
N VAL A 27 10.42 11.67 11.92
CA VAL A 27 9.38 12.34 12.71
C VAL A 27 9.59 12.06 14.20
N LYS A 28 9.94 10.83 14.60
CA LYS A 28 10.22 10.51 16.01
C LYS A 28 11.50 11.17 16.54
N ARG A 29 12.55 11.26 15.71
CA ARG A 29 13.89 11.64 16.17
C ARG A 29 14.20 13.14 16.02
N LYS A 30 13.56 13.85 15.09
CA LYS A 30 13.80 15.28 14.84
C LYS A 30 12.60 16.14 15.22
N LEU A 31 12.76 16.93 16.29
CA LEU A 31 11.72 17.84 16.80
C LEU A 31 11.21 18.83 15.76
N GLY A 32 12.09 19.34 14.88
CA GLY A 32 11.70 20.23 13.78
C GLY A 32 10.76 19.58 12.77
N MET A 33 10.94 18.28 12.51
CA MET A 33 10.05 17.54 11.62
C MET A 33 8.68 17.30 12.27
N VAL A 34 8.62 17.04 13.58
CA VAL A 34 7.34 16.95 14.31
C VAL A 34 6.53 18.22 14.18
N ARG A 35 7.15 19.39 14.41
CA ARG A 35 6.46 20.68 14.31
C ARG A 35 5.92 20.94 12.92
N TRP A 36 6.73 20.67 11.89
CA TRP A 36 6.33 20.82 10.50
C TRP A 36 5.19 19.87 10.11
N VAL A 37 5.28 18.59 10.51
CA VAL A 37 4.23 17.59 10.25
C VAL A 37 2.92 17.97 10.96
N ASN A 38 2.99 18.41 12.22
CA ASN A 38 1.79 18.81 12.96
C ASN A 38 1.11 20.02 12.33
N TYR A 39 1.89 21.04 11.95
CA TYR A 39 1.35 22.19 11.21
C TYR A 39 0.65 21.75 9.92
N LYS A 40 1.31 20.88 9.13
CA LYS A 40 0.73 20.43 7.87
C LYS A 40 -0.50 19.54 8.05
N ASN A 41 -0.53 18.71 9.10
CA ASN A 41 -1.69 17.91 9.44
C ASN A 41 -2.90 18.78 9.80
N MET A 42 -2.72 19.85 10.58
CA MET A 42 -3.79 20.79 10.90
C MET A 42 -4.37 21.43 9.63
N THR A 43 -3.50 21.93 8.74
CA THR A 43 -3.93 22.49 7.45
C THR A 43 -4.68 21.46 6.60
N LEU A 44 -4.19 20.23 6.52
CA LEU A 44 -4.84 19.17 5.74
C LEU A 44 -6.20 18.74 6.32
N GLN A 45 -6.36 18.77 7.65
CA GLN A 45 -7.62 18.47 8.31
C GLN A 45 -8.66 19.59 8.11
N GLU A 46 -8.22 20.84 8.02
CA GLU A 46 -9.10 21.98 7.71
C GLU A 46 -9.56 21.97 6.24
N GLU A 47 -8.67 21.61 5.31
CA GLU A 47 -8.94 21.68 3.87
C GLU A 47 -9.67 20.44 3.32
N LEU A 48 -9.46 19.26 3.90
CA LEU A 48 -9.97 18.00 3.37
C LEU A 48 -10.66 17.15 4.44
N PRO A 49 -11.78 16.48 4.11
CA PRO A 49 -12.37 15.47 4.98
C PRO A 49 -11.51 14.19 4.95
N LEU A 50 -10.37 14.23 5.64
CA LEU A 50 -9.35 13.18 5.63
C LEU A 50 -9.88 11.83 6.11
N ASP A 51 -10.83 11.81 7.04
CA ASP A 51 -11.44 10.55 7.48
C ASP A 51 -12.26 9.89 6.38
N LEU A 52 -13.05 10.66 5.62
CA LEU A 52 -13.81 10.12 4.50
C LEU A 52 -12.87 9.58 3.41
N LEU A 53 -11.84 10.35 3.06
CA LEU A 53 -10.84 9.96 2.06
C LEU A 53 -10.05 8.71 2.46
N LYS A 54 -9.70 8.61 3.75
CA LYS A 54 -9.00 7.46 4.32
C LYS A 54 -9.80 6.17 4.16
N TYR A 55 -11.07 6.17 4.55
CA TYR A 55 -11.92 4.98 4.42
C TYR A 55 -12.28 4.69 2.97
N ALA A 56 -12.46 5.70 2.12
CA ALA A 56 -12.64 5.51 0.68
C ALA A 56 -11.42 4.84 0.04
N ALA A 57 -10.21 5.34 0.33
CA ALA A 57 -8.96 4.75 -0.16
C ALA A 57 -8.77 3.32 0.35
N LEU A 58 -9.05 3.05 1.63
CA LEU A 58 -9.07 1.71 2.19
C LEU A 58 -10.01 0.79 1.40
N ALA A 59 -11.27 1.20 1.21
CA ALA A 59 -12.26 0.39 0.53
C ALA A 59 -11.82 0.03 -0.89
N ILE A 60 -11.33 1.00 -1.65
CA ILE A 60 -10.82 0.79 -3.01
C ILE A 60 -9.67 -0.21 -3.02
N VAL A 61 -8.66 -0.03 -2.16
CA VAL A 61 -7.50 -0.92 -2.09
C VAL A 61 -7.89 -2.34 -1.70
N VAL A 62 -8.79 -2.49 -0.72
CA VAL A 62 -9.29 -3.81 -0.27
C VAL A 62 -10.08 -4.51 -1.38
N ILE A 63 -10.98 -3.79 -2.07
CA ILE A 63 -11.75 -4.34 -3.20
C ILE A 63 -10.81 -4.83 -4.30
N LEU A 64 -9.84 -4.01 -4.69
CA LEU A 64 -8.87 -4.36 -5.73
C LEU A 64 -7.99 -5.55 -5.32
N ALA A 65 -7.49 -5.57 -4.08
CA ALA A 65 -6.71 -6.68 -3.56
C ALA A 65 -7.52 -7.99 -3.56
N CYS A 66 -8.77 -7.95 -3.07
CA CYS A 66 -9.68 -9.09 -3.09
C CYS A 66 -9.96 -9.58 -4.52
N ALA A 67 -10.17 -8.67 -5.47
CA ALA A 67 -10.39 -9.02 -6.87
C ALA A 67 -9.19 -9.75 -7.48
N VAL A 68 -7.97 -9.30 -7.20
CA VAL A 68 -6.72 -9.97 -7.64
C VAL A 68 -6.59 -11.34 -6.99
N LEU A 69 -6.76 -11.44 -5.67
CA LEU A 69 -6.66 -12.71 -4.95
C LEU A 69 -7.70 -13.74 -5.43
N ALA A 70 -8.94 -13.31 -5.65
CA ALA A 70 -10.00 -14.15 -6.20
C ALA A 70 -9.69 -14.59 -7.64
N GLY A 71 -9.17 -13.68 -8.47
CA GLY A 71 -8.71 -14.00 -9.82
C GLY A 71 -7.62 -15.08 -9.84
N ILE A 72 -6.68 -15.01 -8.89
CA ILE A 72 -5.56 -15.97 -8.78
C ILE A 72 -6.09 -17.34 -8.32
N ARG A 73 -7.01 -17.37 -7.36
CA ARG A 73 -7.66 -18.62 -6.92
C ARG A 73 -8.46 -19.28 -8.04
N LYS A 74 -9.24 -18.49 -8.79
CA LYS A 74 -10.10 -18.98 -9.88
C LYS A 74 -9.31 -19.63 -11.03
N GLN A 75 -8.06 -19.23 -11.26
CA GLN A 75 -7.22 -19.81 -12.32
C GLN A 75 -6.62 -21.19 -11.97
N GLY A 76 -6.89 -21.73 -10.77
CA GLY A 76 -6.98 -23.18 -10.54
C GLY A 76 -5.80 -24.05 -10.98
N GLY A 77 -4.57 -23.53 -11.06
CA GLY A 77 -3.37 -24.30 -11.44
C GLY A 77 -2.61 -23.83 -12.67
N ARG A 78 -3.16 -22.89 -13.47
CA ARG A 78 -2.42 -22.24 -14.58
C ARG A 78 -1.35 -21.24 -14.15
N ILE A 79 -1.35 -20.85 -12.87
CA ILE A 79 -0.45 -19.86 -12.30
C ILE A 79 0.76 -20.55 -11.68
N GLU A 80 1.97 -20.05 -11.97
CA GLU A 80 3.22 -20.53 -11.39
C GLU A 80 3.22 -20.47 -9.85
N LYS A 81 3.95 -21.38 -9.19
CA LYS A 81 4.10 -21.37 -7.72
C LYS A 81 4.65 -20.03 -7.19
N SER A 82 5.51 -19.36 -7.96
CA SER A 82 6.09 -18.04 -7.65
C SER A 82 5.01 -16.97 -7.47
N GLU A 83 4.02 -16.93 -8.35
CA GLU A 83 2.91 -15.96 -8.34
C GLU A 83 1.94 -16.22 -7.18
N ARG A 84 1.78 -17.47 -6.73
CA ARG A 84 1.03 -17.78 -5.50
C ARG A 84 1.72 -17.23 -4.25
N ILE A 85 3.05 -17.33 -4.17
CA ILE A 85 3.82 -16.76 -3.05
C ILE A 85 3.65 -15.24 -3.02
N ARG A 86 3.73 -14.59 -4.19
CA ARG A 86 3.54 -13.14 -4.34
C ARG A 86 2.11 -12.70 -3.99
N ALA A 87 1.10 -13.50 -4.31
CA ALA A 87 -0.27 -13.27 -3.86
C ALA A 87 -0.38 -13.30 -2.33
N GLY A 88 0.37 -14.19 -1.67
CA GLY A 88 0.49 -14.18 -0.21
C GLY A 88 1.10 -12.89 0.33
N VAL A 89 2.15 -12.37 -0.31
CA VAL A 89 2.77 -11.08 0.03
C VAL A 89 1.77 -9.92 -0.13
N LEU A 90 1.00 -9.89 -1.22
CA LEU A 90 -0.07 -8.91 -1.42
C LEU A 90 -1.12 -8.98 -0.31
N ALA A 91 -1.55 -10.18 0.09
CA ALA A 91 -2.51 -10.35 1.18
C ALA A 91 -1.97 -9.82 2.51
N ILE A 92 -0.70 -10.11 2.83
CA ILE A 92 -0.04 -9.61 4.05
C ILE A 92 0.06 -8.08 4.02
N LEU A 93 0.48 -7.49 2.91
CA LEU A 93 0.61 -6.04 2.78
C LEU A 93 -0.73 -5.32 2.79
N ALA A 94 -1.75 -5.86 2.15
CA ALA A 94 -3.11 -5.32 2.20
C ALA A 94 -3.68 -5.41 3.63
N ALA A 95 -3.45 -6.52 4.34
CA ALA A 95 -3.84 -6.68 5.74
C ALA A 95 -3.09 -5.70 6.66
N ALA A 96 -1.79 -5.52 6.44
CA ALA A 96 -0.99 -4.55 7.19
C ALA A 96 -1.47 -3.11 6.95
N TYR A 97 -1.74 -2.74 5.69
CA TYR A 97 -2.31 -1.43 5.35
C TYR A 97 -3.69 -1.22 6.00
N ALA A 98 -4.57 -2.22 5.94
CA ALA A 98 -5.87 -2.15 6.59
C ALA A 98 -5.74 -2.04 8.12
N GLY A 99 -4.85 -2.83 8.72
CA GLY A 99 -4.58 -2.77 10.15
C GLY A 99 -4.07 -1.41 10.60
N VAL A 100 -3.10 -0.83 9.89
CA VAL A 100 -2.62 0.53 10.16
C VAL A 100 -3.76 1.54 9.99
N THR A 101 -4.58 1.41 8.94
CA THR A 101 -5.63 2.38 8.66
C THR A 101 -6.78 2.35 9.67
N VAL A 102 -7.11 1.17 10.22
CA VAL A 102 -8.22 0.99 11.18
C VAL A 102 -7.77 1.20 12.63
N PHE A 103 -6.60 0.68 13.01
CA PHE A 103 -6.15 0.68 14.41
C PHE A 103 -5.24 1.85 14.78
N VAL A 104 -4.60 2.50 13.79
CA VAL A 104 -3.74 3.65 14.05
C VAL A 104 -4.47 4.91 13.64
N SER A 105 -4.45 5.92 14.52
CA SER A 105 -4.97 7.26 14.25
C SER A 105 -3.83 8.28 14.23
N ALA A 106 -4.08 9.43 13.61
CA ALA A 106 -3.17 10.57 13.60
C ALA A 106 -2.88 11.11 15.00
N GLU A 107 -3.78 10.89 15.96
CA GLU A 107 -3.58 11.20 17.38
C GLU A 107 -2.48 10.35 18.02
N THR A 108 -2.32 9.11 17.55
CA THR A 108 -1.29 8.19 18.06
C THR A 108 0.03 8.44 17.32
N TRP A 109 -0.02 8.61 16.00
CA TRP A 109 1.15 8.78 15.14
C TRP A 109 1.04 10.08 14.33
N ASN A 110 1.82 11.10 14.68
CA ASN A 110 1.87 12.36 13.91
C ASN A 110 2.22 12.14 12.42
N ALA A 111 3.00 11.11 12.10
CA ALA A 111 3.39 10.76 10.73
C ALA A 111 2.28 10.03 9.93
N TYR A 112 1.13 9.75 10.52
CA TYR A 112 0.11 8.85 9.98
C TYR A 112 -0.37 9.24 8.59
N TYR A 113 -0.72 10.51 8.37
CA TYR A 113 -1.21 10.99 7.07
C TYR A 113 -0.17 10.95 5.95
N PHE A 114 1.11 10.83 6.28
CA PHE A 114 2.21 10.69 5.31
C PHE A 114 2.61 9.24 5.09
N VAL A 115 2.56 8.42 6.15
CA VAL A 115 2.89 6.98 6.10
C VAL A 115 1.79 6.19 5.40
N MET A 116 0.51 6.52 5.63
CA MET A 116 -0.62 5.81 5.05
C MET A 116 -0.61 5.84 3.50
N PRO A 117 -0.44 6.99 2.82
CA PRO A 117 -0.34 7.02 1.35
C PRO A 117 0.84 6.20 0.82
N LEU A 118 1.99 6.21 1.51
CA LEU A 118 3.16 5.43 1.11
C LEU A 118 2.88 3.92 1.19
N LEU A 119 2.22 3.47 2.27
CA LEU A 119 1.78 2.09 2.39
C LEU A 119 0.72 1.73 1.34
N GLY A 120 -0.24 2.63 1.08
CA GLY A 120 -1.25 2.45 0.04
C GLY A 120 -0.63 2.31 -1.35
N LEU A 121 0.34 3.15 -1.70
CA LEU A 121 1.11 3.06 -2.94
C LEU A 121 1.88 1.73 -3.03
N ALA A 122 2.49 1.28 -1.94
CA ALA A 122 3.18 -0.01 -1.90
C ALA A 122 2.23 -1.18 -2.26
N VAL A 123 1.01 -1.18 -1.71
CA VAL A 123 -0.02 -2.17 -2.03
C VAL A 123 -0.50 -2.02 -3.48
N LEU A 124 -0.70 -0.80 -3.97
CA LEU A 124 -1.11 -0.54 -5.36
C LEU A 124 -0.10 -1.08 -6.38
N MET A 125 1.21 -0.94 -6.13
CA MET A 125 2.23 -1.50 -7.02
C MET A 125 2.13 -3.03 -7.11
N GLN A 126 1.82 -3.70 -6.00
CA GLN A 126 1.61 -5.16 -6.00
C GLN A 126 0.29 -5.55 -6.66
N ILE A 127 -0.76 -4.76 -6.51
CA ILE A 127 -2.04 -4.97 -7.23
C ILE A 127 -1.83 -4.85 -8.74
N LEU A 128 -1.15 -3.81 -9.21
CA LEU A 128 -0.85 -3.60 -10.64
C LEU A 128 -0.08 -4.78 -11.24
N ARG A 129 0.88 -5.31 -10.48
CA ARG A 129 1.60 -6.51 -10.90
C ARG A 129 0.68 -7.74 -10.93
N GLY A 130 -0.12 -7.95 -9.88
CA GLY A 130 -1.02 -9.09 -9.78
C GLY A 130 -2.08 -9.10 -10.90
N THR A 131 -2.61 -7.94 -11.27
CA THR A 131 -3.51 -7.82 -12.43
C THR A 131 -2.80 -8.10 -13.75
N ALA A 132 -1.55 -7.63 -13.92
CA ALA A 132 -0.74 -7.95 -15.10
C ALA A 132 -0.47 -9.46 -15.23
N ALA A 133 -0.15 -10.14 -14.12
CA ALA A 133 0.03 -11.59 -14.09
C ALA A 133 -1.26 -12.34 -14.49
N LEU A 134 -2.40 -11.92 -13.94
CA LEU A 134 -3.71 -12.51 -14.27
C LEU A 134 -4.11 -12.32 -15.73
N ALA A 135 -3.90 -11.13 -16.29
CA ALA A 135 -4.20 -10.82 -17.69
C ALA A 135 -3.37 -11.70 -18.64
N MET A 136 -2.12 -11.99 -18.28
CA MET A 136 -1.25 -12.87 -19.06
C MET A 136 -1.64 -14.34 -18.97
N SER A 137 -2.05 -14.82 -17.79
CA SER A 137 -2.52 -16.21 -17.65
C SER A 137 -3.86 -16.47 -18.34
N ARG A 138 -4.65 -15.45 -18.68
CA ARG A 138 -5.86 -15.61 -19.50
C ARG A 138 -5.56 -15.73 -21.00
N LYS A 139 -4.41 -15.24 -21.47
CA LYS A 139 -4.00 -15.30 -22.90
C LYS A 139 -3.32 -16.61 -23.29
N LYS A 140 -2.97 -17.48 -22.32
CA LYS A 140 -2.46 -18.85 -22.52
C LYS A 140 -3.58 -19.86 -22.33
#